data_AF-A0A2K6TFS1-F1
#
_entry.id   AF-A0A2K6TFS1-F1
#
_cell.length_a   1.000
_cell.length_b   1.000
_cell.length_c   1.000
_cell.angle_alpha   90.00
_cell.angle_beta   90.00
_cell.angle_gamma   90.00
#
_symmetry.space_group_name_H-M   'P 1'
#
loop_
_entity.id
_entity.type
_entity.pdbx_description
1 polymer ?
#
loop_
_entity_poly.entity_id
_entity_poly.type
_entity_poly.pdbx_seq_one_letter_code
_entity_poly.pdbx_strand_id
1 'polypeptide(L)' 'MDAANFYLKYLTKKYLKKNNLRDWLRVVANSKESYELRYFQINQDEEEEEDED' A
#
# COMPACT_ATOMS: atom_id res chain seq x y z
N MET A 1 7.69 -12.99 18.42
CA MET A 1 7.23 -13.59 17.14
C MET A 1 6.91 -12.51 16.09
N ASP A 2 7.07 -11.21 16.42
CA ASP A 2 6.50 -10.11 15.64
C ASP A 2 7.47 -9.43 14.66
N ALA A 3 8.77 -9.71 14.73
CA ALA A 3 9.76 -9.06 13.87
C ALA A 3 9.56 -9.36 12.38
N ALA A 4 9.20 -10.60 12.03
CA ALA A 4 8.98 -11.01 10.63
C ALA A 4 7.80 -10.27 9.98
N ASN A 5 6.73 -10.07 10.74
CA ASN A 5 5.52 -9.39 10.28
C ASN A 5 5.76 -7.91 9.99
N PHE A 6 6.49 -7.21 10.87
CA PHE A 6 6.89 -5.82 10.63
C PHE A 6 7.85 -5.70 9.44
N TYR A 7 8.77 -6.66 9.28
CA TYR A 7 9.73 -6.66 8.18
C TYR A 7 9.03 -6.85 6.82
N LEU A 8 8.06 -7.76 6.73
CA LEU A 8 7.28 -7.99 5.52
C LEU A 8 6.46 -6.76 5.11
N LYS A 9 5.80 -6.11 6.08
CA LYS A 9 5.07 -4.85 5.84
C LYS A 9 6.01 -3.74 5.34
N TYR A 10 7.23 -3.67 5.88
CA TYR A 10 8.21 -2.68 5.46
C TYR A 10 8.69 -2.94 4.03
N LEU A 11 9.07 -4.18 3.71
CA LEU A 11 9.56 -4.56 2.38
C LEU A 11 8.50 -4.33 1.30
N THR A 12 7.25 -4.72 1.57
CA THR A 12 6.13 -4.50 0.63
C THR A 12 5.89 -3.00 0.40
N LYS A 13 5.85 -2.17 1.44
CA LYS A 13 5.75 -0.70 1.30
C LYS A 13 6.93 -0.07 0.57
N LYS A 14 8.14 -0.61 0.72
CA LYS A 14 9.34 -0.15 -0.01
C LYS A 14 9.24 -0.50 -1.50
N TYR A 15 8.77 -1.69 -1.83
CA TYR A 15 8.51 -2.11 -3.20
C TYR A 15 7.42 -1.27 -3.88
N LEU A 16 6.30 -1.02 -3.20
CA LEU A 16 5.23 -0.16 -3.74
C LEU A 16 5.71 1.26 -4.02
N LYS A 17 6.60 1.83 -3.18
CA LYS A 17 7.21 3.14 -3.44
C LYS A 17 8.08 3.12 -4.71
N LYS A 18 8.89 2.09 -4.87
CA LYS A 18 9.84 1.99 -6.00
C LYS A 18 9.13 1.87 -7.36
N ASN A 19 7.91 1.35 -7.37
CA ASN A 19 7.13 1.14 -8.59
C ASN A 19 5.97 2.15 -8.73
N ASN A 20 5.94 3.22 -7.93
CA ASN A 20 4.88 4.24 -7.94
C ASN A 20 3.45 3.65 -7.78
N LEU A 21 3.30 2.58 -7.00
CA LEU A 21 2.01 1.90 -6.77
C LEU A 21 1.29 2.36 -5.49
N ARG A 22 1.82 3.39 -4.81
CA ARG A 22 1.31 3.80 -3.48
C ARG A 22 -0.07 4.44 -3.54
N ASP A 23 -0.39 5.08 -4.65
CA ASP A 23 -1.63 5.83 -4.84
C ASP A 23 -2.78 4.88 -5.24
N TRP A 24 -2.44 3.72 -5.79
CA TRP A 24 -3.43 2.70 -6.17
C TRP A 24 -3.59 1.59 -5.13
N LEU A 25 -2.55 1.24 -4.37
CA LEU A 25 -2.54 0.06 -3.51
C LEU A 25 -2.15 0.36 -2.06
N ARG A 26 -2.93 -0.16 -1.11
CA ARG A 26 -2.61 -0.16 0.33
C ARG A 26 -2.41 -1.57 0.88
N VAL A 27 -1.42 -1.71 1.77
CA VAL A 27 -1.18 -2.95 2.53
C VAL A 27 -2.07 -2.96 3.78
N VAL A 28 -2.96 -3.94 3.90
CA VAL A 28 -3.86 -4.15 5.04
C VAL A 28 -3.51 -5.47 5.72
N ALA A 29 -3.48 -5.51 7.05
CA ALA A 29 -3.36 -6.77 7.78
C ALA A 29 -4.75 -7.43 7.84
N ASN A 30 -4.91 -8.62 7.26
CA ASN A 30 -6.16 -9.36 7.33
C ASN A 30 -6.21 -10.26 8.58
N SER A 31 -5.07 -10.85 8.94
CA SER A 31 -4.93 -11.64 10.17
C SER A 31 -3.56 -11.39 10.82
N LYS A 32 -3.29 -12.03 11.95
CA LYS A 32 -2.01 -11.90 12.67
C LYS A 32 -0.79 -12.34 11.83
N GLU A 33 -1.00 -13.15 10.79
CA GLU A 33 0.06 -13.70 9.93
C GLU A 33 -0.13 -13.40 8.44
N SER A 34 -1.19 -12.66 8.06
CA SER A 34 -1.48 -12.37 6.65
C SER A 34 -1.65 -10.88 6.37
N TYR A 35 -1.05 -10.45 5.26
CA TYR A 35 -1.19 -9.12 4.69
C TYR A 35 -1.80 -9.22 3.29
N GLU A 36 -2.70 -8.30 2.98
CA GLU A 36 -3.37 -8.19 1.70
C GLU A 36 -3.08 -6.82 1.09
N LEU A 37 -3.04 -6.78 -0.25
CA LEU A 37 -3.06 -5.53 -1.00
C LEU A 37 -4.50 -5.22 -1.38
N ARG A 38 -4.96 -4.00 -1.08
CA ARG A 38 -6.28 -3.52 -1.47
C ARG A 38 -6.14 -2.27 -2.33
N TYR A 39 -6.99 -2.18 -3.34
CA TYR A 39 -7.16 -0.94 -4.08
C TYR A 39 -7.83 0.12 -3.20
N PHE A 40 -7.46 1.38 -3.41
CA PHE A 40 -8.30 2.48 -2.93
C PHE A 40 -9.62 2.46 -3.71
N GLN A 41 -10.74 2.61 -2.99
CA GLN A 41 -12.01 2.92 -3.64
C GLN A 41 -11.95 4.40 -4.00
N ILE A 42 -11.39 4.69 -5.17
CA ILE A 42 -11.48 6.02 -5.75
C ILE A 42 -12.92 6.12 -6.24
N ASN A 43 -13.78 6.76 -5.45
CA ASN A 43 -14.99 7.33 -6.02
C ASN A 43 -14.52 8.31 -7.09
N GLN A 44 -15.00 8.15 -8.31
CA GLN A 44 -14.55 8.84 -9.52
C GLN A 44 -14.78 10.38 -9.51
N ASP A 45 -14.93 11.01 -8.34
CA ASP A 45 -15.44 12.37 -8.20
C ASP A 45 -14.44 13.39 -7.62
N GLU A 46 -13.23 13.00 -7.21
CA GLU A 46 -12.22 13.96 -6.73
C GLU A 46 -10.83 13.68 -7.33
N GLU A 47 -10.40 14.62 -8.20
CA GLU A 47 -9.01 15.04 -8.48
C GLU A 47 -8.20 14.09 -9.41
N GLU A 48 -7.86 14.36 -10.69
CA GLU A 48 -7.50 15.64 -11.34
C GLU A 48 -6.80 16.62 -10.39
N GLU A 49 -5.52 16.34 -10.13
CA GLU A 49 -4.44 17.12 -9.49
C GLU A 49 -3.68 16.12 -8.60
N GLU A 50 -2.44 15.68 -8.87
CA GLU A 50 -1.23 16.46 -9.08
C GLU A 50 -0.24 15.66 -9.95
N ASP A 51 -0.03 16.10 -11.19
CA ASP A 51 1.30 16.04 -11.81
C ASP A 51 2.08 17.24 -11.24
N GLU A 52 3.03 17.04 -10.32
CA GLU A 52 4.21 17.91 -10.13
C GLU A 52 5.22 17.31 -9.11
N ASP A 53 6.46 17.11 -9.60
CA ASP A 53 7.75 16.70 -8.97
C ASP A 53 8.06 15.22 -8.61
#